data_AF-A0A8T2LR21-F1
#
_entry.id   AF-A0A8T2LR21-F1
#
_cell.length_a   1.000
_cell.length_b   1.000
_cell.length_c   1.000
_cell.angle_alpha   90.00
_cell.angle_beta   90.00
_cell.angle_gamma   90.00
#
_symmetry.space_group_name_H-M   'P 1'
#
loop_
_entity.id
_entity.type
_entity.pdbx_description
1 polymer ?
#
loop_
_entity_poly.entity_id
_entity_poly.type
_entity_poly.pdbx_seq_one_letter_code
_entity_poly.pdbx_strand_id
1 'polypeptide(L)'
;MDAVKAALKGVSGYFWIGLRQNPKQTIRSWIWSDGSNSSYRDWYPGEPNGAVGDNCVHLWSGSGYRWNDVGCIWTDPFICYEEKLVLIKEKKTWREALRYCRENHVDLVSVHTEGIQRWVETVARNASTDNVWVGLRHTCAQGFWFWVSGSAICYQNWAPGNGTGVEDCSNGERSGAVQSGSKQWISLLENQTLNFICTTSQSEIRTSVIFILDLCSHTEPVLNPDFLFLFFQICERRFRHIINILRSTSCTAQ
;
A
#
# COMPACT_ATOMS: atom_id res chain seq x y z
N MET A 1 -5.49 10.98 7.18
CA MET A 1 -5.89 12.40 7.02
C MET A 1 -5.02 13.36 7.84
N ASP A 2 -4.38 12.93 8.92
CA ASP A 2 -3.60 13.82 9.79
C ASP A 2 -2.48 14.57 9.08
N ALA A 3 -1.74 13.92 8.18
CA ALA A 3 -0.69 14.56 7.38
C ALA A 3 -1.24 15.72 6.52
N VAL A 4 -2.43 15.54 5.91
CA VAL A 4 -3.08 16.60 5.14
C VAL A 4 -3.51 17.76 6.02
N LYS A 5 -4.09 17.48 7.21
CA LYS A 5 -4.45 18.53 8.17
C LYS A 5 -3.23 19.28 8.70
N ALA A 6 -2.11 18.58 8.90
CA ALA A 6 -0.84 19.19 9.29
C ALA A 6 -0.31 20.12 8.19
N ALA A 7 -0.36 19.70 6.92
CA ALA A 7 0.05 20.52 5.78
C ALA A 7 -0.82 21.77 5.58
N LEU A 8 -2.11 21.71 5.93
CA LEU A 8 -3.04 22.83 5.83
C LEU A 8 -3.07 23.72 7.07
N LYS A 9 -2.34 23.38 8.14
CA LYS A 9 -2.43 24.07 9.42
C LYS A 9 -2.18 25.58 9.25
N GLY A 10 -3.17 26.39 9.63
CA GLY A 10 -3.11 27.86 9.53
C GLY A 10 -3.59 28.43 8.19
N VAL A 11 -3.96 27.58 7.23
CA VAL A 11 -4.56 27.99 5.96
C VAL A 11 -6.08 27.97 6.09
N SER A 12 -6.71 29.13 5.94
CA SER A 12 -8.17 29.26 5.98
C SER A 12 -8.78 29.03 4.60
N GLY A 13 -10.00 28.50 4.57
CA GLY A 13 -10.76 28.23 3.35
C GLY A 13 -11.32 26.81 3.26
N TYR A 14 -11.63 26.43 2.03
CA TYR A 14 -12.15 25.14 1.60
C TYR A 14 -11.17 24.49 0.63
N PHE A 15 -11.04 23.16 0.69
CA PHE A 15 -10.07 22.44 -0.13
C PHE A 15 -10.66 21.16 -0.68
N TRP A 16 -10.81 21.07 -1.99
CA TRP A 16 -11.24 19.84 -2.65
C TRP A 16 -10.28 18.69 -2.35
N ILE A 17 -10.87 17.53 -2.09
CA ILE A 17 -10.19 16.24 -2.02
C ILE A 17 -10.77 15.29 -3.08
N GLY A 18 -10.08 14.18 -3.33
CA GLY A 18 -10.48 13.23 -4.36
C GLY A 18 -11.73 12.40 -4.08
N LEU A 19 -12.41 12.58 -2.93
CA LEU A 19 -13.58 11.78 -2.57
C LEU A 19 -14.83 12.33 -3.26
N ARG A 20 -15.60 11.44 -3.90
CA ARG A 20 -16.85 11.79 -4.59
C ARG A 20 -17.87 10.68 -4.49
N GLN A 21 -19.15 11.01 -4.71
CA GLN A 21 -20.20 10.01 -4.80
C GLN A 21 -20.03 9.17 -6.08
N ASN A 22 -20.26 7.86 -5.98
CA ASN A 22 -20.24 6.96 -7.13
C ASN A 22 -21.50 7.18 -7.98
N PRO A 23 -21.37 7.65 -9.24
CA PRO A 23 -22.53 7.94 -10.08
C PRO A 23 -23.24 6.66 -10.56
N LYS A 24 -22.61 5.49 -10.44
CA LYS A 24 -23.14 4.21 -10.92
C LYS A 24 -24.01 3.48 -9.90
N GLN A 25 -24.09 3.96 -8.66
CA GLN A 25 -24.82 3.28 -7.59
C GLN A 25 -25.99 4.12 -7.09
N THR A 26 -27.12 3.45 -6.84
CA THR A 26 -28.36 4.04 -6.33
C THR A 26 -28.30 4.32 -4.83
N ILE A 27 -27.48 3.58 -4.09
CA ILE A 27 -27.17 3.84 -2.69
C ILE A 27 -25.98 4.80 -2.64
N ARG A 28 -26.05 5.82 -1.76
CA ARG A 28 -24.96 6.79 -1.57
C ARG A 28 -23.67 6.05 -1.16
N SER A 29 -22.78 5.88 -2.12
CA SER A 29 -21.45 5.29 -1.92
C SER A 29 -20.37 6.26 -2.37
N TRP A 30 -19.25 6.23 -1.67
CA TRP A 30 -18.16 7.17 -1.84
C TRP A 30 -16.96 6.46 -2.46
N ILE A 31 -16.30 7.09 -3.42
CA ILE A 31 -15.12 6.58 -4.09
C ILE A 31 -14.04 7.65 -4.15
N TRP A 32 -12.79 7.25 -3.95
CA TRP A 32 -11.64 8.12 -4.20
C TRP A 32 -11.31 8.16 -5.69
N SER A 33 -10.88 9.31 -6.19
CA SER A 33 -10.46 9.52 -7.58
C SER A 33 -9.25 8.67 -7.99
N ASP A 34 -8.43 8.24 -7.02
CA ASP A 34 -7.28 7.37 -7.22
C ASP A 34 -7.63 5.87 -7.18
N GLY A 35 -8.89 5.50 -6.90
CA GLY A 35 -9.34 4.12 -6.76
C GLY A 35 -8.96 3.45 -5.44
N SER A 36 -8.40 4.18 -4.47
CA SER A 36 -8.08 3.66 -3.15
C SER A 36 -9.34 3.33 -2.33
N ASN A 37 -9.13 2.57 -1.25
CA ASN A 37 -10.22 2.16 -0.36
C ASN A 37 -10.84 3.38 0.33
N SER A 38 -12.13 3.59 0.10
CA SER A 38 -12.96 4.61 0.74
C SER A 38 -13.73 4.00 1.91
N SER A 39 -13.08 3.45 2.94
CA SER A 39 -13.75 2.99 4.18
C SER A 39 -13.57 3.98 5.34
N TYR A 40 -12.43 4.65 5.41
CA TYR A 40 -12.18 5.73 6.37
C TYR A 40 -13.15 6.90 6.15
N ARG A 41 -13.66 7.49 7.23
CA ARG A 41 -14.57 8.65 7.21
C ARG A 41 -14.14 9.67 8.27
N ASP A 42 -14.16 10.94 7.90
CA ASP A 42 -13.86 12.08 8.79
C ASP A 42 -14.81 13.24 8.51
N TRP A 43 -16.10 12.90 8.42
CA TRP A 43 -17.19 13.86 8.20
C TRP A 43 -17.31 14.84 9.35
N TYR A 44 -17.67 16.08 8.99
CA TYR A 44 -18.15 17.03 9.97
C TYR A 44 -19.49 16.54 10.56
N PRO A 45 -19.80 16.78 11.86
CA PRO A 45 -21.09 16.42 12.42
C PRO A 45 -22.25 16.99 11.59
N GLY A 46 -23.15 16.12 11.14
CA GLY A 46 -24.24 16.48 10.23
C GLY A 46 -23.99 16.08 8.78
N GLU A 47 -22.76 15.72 8.42
CA GLU A 47 -22.37 15.29 7.08
C GLU A 47 -22.19 13.75 6.98
N PRO A 48 -22.41 13.14 5.80
CA PRO A 48 -22.87 13.80 4.57
C PRO A 48 -24.38 14.01 4.55
N ASN A 49 -24.83 15.26 4.38
CA ASN A 49 -26.26 15.59 4.29
C ASN A 49 -26.82 15.25 2.90
N GLY A 50 -25.94 15.24 1.89
CA GLY A 50 -26.16 15.21 0.46
C GLY A 50 -27.47 15.80 -0.02
N ALA A 51 -27.50 17.13 0.01
CA ALA A 51 -28.43 17.91 -0.76
C ALA A 51 -28.25 17.63 -2.27
N VAL A 52 -29.24 18.06 -3.05
CA VAL A 52 -29.26 17.79 -4.48
C VAL A 52 -28.05 18.43 -5.15
N GLY A 53 -27.19 17.60 -5.75
CA GLY A 53 -25.98 18.04 -6.45
C GLY A 53 -24.69 17.81 -5.67
N ASP A 54 -24.77 17.45 -4.37
CA ASP A 54 -23.62 17.24 -3.49
C ASP A 54 -22.93 15.89 -3.76
N ASN A 55 -22.13 15.88 -4.81
CA ASN A 55 -21.41 14.69 -5.27
C ASN A 55 -19.90 14.76 -5.03
N CYS A 56 -19.38 15.87 -4.51
CA CYS A 56 -17.95 16.09 -4.28
C CYS A 56 -17.69 16.44 -2.82
N VAL A 57 -16.45 16.26 -2.36
CA VAL A 57 -16.08 16.49 -0.96
C VAL A 57 -14.93 17.48 -0.87
N HIS A 58 -15.09 18.49 -0.03
CA HIS A 58 -14.01 19.39 0.36
C HIS A 58 -13.74 19.32 1.87
N LEU A 59 -12.55 19.77 2.27
CA LEU A 59 -12.19 20.03 3.66
C LEU A 59 -12.56 21.47 4.01
N TRP A 60 -13.07 21.70 5.21
CA TRP A 60 -13.36 23.04 5.69
C TRP A 60 -12.49 23.41 6.88
N SER A 61 -11.73 24.51 6.78
CA SER A 61 -10.87 24.99 7.89
C SER A 61 -11.63 25.26 9.19
N GLY A 62 -12.85 25.80 9.13
CA GLY A 62 -13.69 26.11 10.30
C GLY A 62 -14.18 24.87 11.06
N SER A 63 -14.15 23.69 10.45
CA SER A 63 -14.47 22.42 11.10
C SER A 63 -13.25 21.67 11.65
N GLY A 64 -12.05 22.26 11.61
CA GLY A 64 -10.80 21.55 11.84
C GLY A 64 -10.46 20.60 10.67
N TYR A 65 -10.76 21.03 9.45
CA TYR A 65 -10.55 20.29 8.20
C TYR A 65 -11.30 18.95 8.15
N ARG A 66 -12.52 18.91 8.69
CA ARG A 66 -13.43 17.77 8.50
C ARG A 66 -14.15 17.88 7.17
N TRP A 67 -14.65 16.74 6.69
CA TRP A 67 -15.23 16.59 5.37
C TRP A 67 -16.64 17.15 5.31
N ASN A 68 -16.96 17.77 4.19
CA ASN A 68 -18.28 18.27 3.86
C ASN A 68 -18.58 17.91 2.40
N ASP A 69 -19.74 17.30 2.14
CA ASP A 69 -20.19 17.03 0.78
C ASP A 69 -20.92 18.24 0.22
N VAL A 70 -20.52 18.63 -0.99
CA VAL A 70 -20.98 19.86 -1.64
C VAL A 70 -21.03 19.67 -3.15
N GLY A 71 -21.80 20.54 -3.80
CA GLY A 71 -21.89 20.61 -5.25
C GLY A 71 -20.53 20.71 -5.93
N CYS A 72 -20.25 19.84 -6.89
CA CYS A 72 -18.98 19.85 -7.64
C CYS A 72 -18.73 21.13 -8.47
N ILE A 73 -19.67 22.08 -8.47
CA ILE A 73 -19.61 23.32 -9.25
C ILE A 73 -18.79 24.43 -8.58
N TRP A 74 -18.44 24.28 -7.29
CA TRP A 74 -17.68 25.29 -6.56
C TRP A 74 -16.22 25.33 -7.03
N THR A 75 -15.64 26.54 -7.06
CA THR A 75 -14.28 26.81 -7.52
C THR A 75 -13.30 26.91 -6.35
N ASP A 76 -13.29 25.89 -5.49
CA ASP A 76 -12.35 25.85 -4.36
C ASP A 76 -10.93 25.40 -4.81
N PRO A 77 -9.87 25.81 -4.07
CA PRO A 77 -8.56 25.19 -4.19
C PRO A 77 -8.63 23.67 -3.97
N PHE A 78 -7.67 22.91 -4.49
CA PHE A 78 -7.65 21.45 -4.37
C PHE A 78 -6.32 20.92 -3.86
N ILE A 79 -6.38 19.74 -3.23
CA ILE A 79 -5.21 19.04 -2.69
C ILE A 79 -4.86 17.89 -3.62
N CYS A 80 -3.61 17.87 -4.07
CA CYS A 80 -3.00 16.75 -4.76
C CYS A 80 -2.09 15.97 -3.82
N TYR A 81 -1.88 14.70 -4.14
CA TYR A 81 -0.83 13.89 -3.55
C TYR A 81 -0.11 13.12 -4.66
N GLU A 82 1.13 12.74 -4.38
CA GLU A 82 1.95 11.90 -5.26
C GLU A 82 2.76 10.94 -4.38
N GLU A 83 2.89 9.69 -4.80
CA GLU A 83 3.81 8.74 -4.15
C GLU A 83 5.24 8.98 -4.62
N LYS A 84 6.15 9.17 -3.67
CA LYS A 84 7.56 9.39 -3.98
C LYS A 84 8.30 8.07 -4.10
N LEU A 85 8.40 7.59 -5.33
CA LEU A 85 9.10 6.36 -5.68
C LEU A 85 10.51 6.66 -6.21
N VAL A 86 11.50 5.85 -5.81
CA VAL A 86 12.87 5.94 -6.29
C VAL A 86 13.32 4.62 -6.91
N LEU A 87 13.87 4.69 -8.12
CA LEU A 87 14.52 3.53 -8.75
C LEU A 87 15.96 3.41 -8.24
N ILE A 88 16.30 2.24 -7.71
CA ILE A 88 17.66 1.89 -7.37
C ILE A 88 18.26 1.07 -8.52
N LYS A 89 19.30 1.62 -9.15
CA LYS A 89 19.97 1.01 -10.31
C LYS A 89 20.99 -0.07 -9.95
N GLU A 90 21.16 -0.37 -8.67
CA GLU A 90 21.93 -1.54 -8.22
C GLU A 90 21.17 -2.83 -8.57
N LYS A 91 21.92 -3.91 -8.86
CA LYS A 91 21.34 -5.24 -9.09
C LYS A 91 21.47 -6.04 -7.81
N LYS A 92 20.33 -6.36 -7.18
CA LYS A 92 20.28 -7.09 -5.90
C LYS A 92 19.24 -8.19 -5.94
N THR A 93 19.45 -9.24 -5.16
CA THR A 93 18.39 -10.22 -4.89
C THR A 93 17.21 -9.53 -4.21
N TRP A 94 16.02 -10.15 -4.26
CA TRP A 94 14.83 -9.53 -3.68
C TRP A 94 15.00 -9.20 -2.18
N ARG A 95 15.63 -10.11 -1.41
CA ARG A 95 15.89 -9.91 0.02
C ARG A 95 16.88 -8.78 0.29
N GLU A 96 17.93 -8.69 -0.52
CA GLU A 96 18.91 -7.60 -0.42
C GLU A 96 18.31 -6.25 -0.81
N ALA A 97 17.43 -6.22 -1.82
CA ALA A 97 16.68 -5.04 -2.20
C ALA A 97 15.73 -4.57 -1.09
N LEU A 98 15.00 -5.51 -0.46
CA LEU A 98 14.15 -5.21 0.70
C LEU A 98 14.96 -4.56 1.82
N ARG A 99 16.07 -5.20 2.20
CA ARG A 99 16.96 -4.69 3.23
C ARG A 99 17.48 -3.30 2.88
N TYR A 100 17.95 -3.10 1.65
CA TYR A 100 18.43 -1.81 1.18
C TYR A 100 17.37 -0.71 1.31
N CYS A 101 16.13 -0.98 0.86
CA CYS A 101 15.07 0.03 0.94
C CYS A 101 14.72 0.38 2.39
N ARG A 102 14.79 -0.57 3.32
CA ARG A 102 14.51 -0.31 4.76
C ARG A 102 15.66 0.41 5.47
N GLU A 103 16.90 0.18 5.04
CA GLU A 103 18.09 0.84 5.59
C GLU A 103 18.26 2.27 5.04
N ASN A 104 17.90 2.52 3.77
CA ASN A 104 18.19 3.78 3.07
C ASN A 104 16.96 4.61 2.71
N HIS A 105 15.77 4.00 2.73
CA HIS A 105 14.50 4.61 2.36
C HIS A 105 13.41 4.17 3.36
N VAL A 106 12.17 3.91 2.91
CA VAL A 106 11.09 3.43 3.79
C VAL A 106 10.90 1.91 3.63
N ASP A 107 10.53 1.46 2.44
CA ASP A 107 10.38 0.03 2.13
C ASP A 107 10.41 -0.19 0.59
N LEU A 108 10.38 -1.44 0.14
CA LEU A 108 10.04 -1.74 -1.26
C LEU A 108 8.61 -1.26 -1.57
N VAL A 109 8.39 -0.74 -2.78
CA VAL A 109 7.09 -0.19 -3.17
C VAL A 109 5.98 -1.25 -3.13
N SER A 110 4.82 -0.88 -2.60
CA SER A 110 3.57 -1.64 -2.73
C SER A 110 2.59 -0.95 -3.67
N VAL A 111 1.94 -1.69 -4.55
CA VAL A 111 1.03 -1.15 -5.56
C VAL A 111 -0.42 -1.48 -5.19
N HIS A 112 -1.16 -0.47 -4.72
CA HIS A 112 -2.53 -0.64 -4.23
C HIS A 112 -3.59 0.14 -5.01
N THR A 113 -3.19 0.91 -6.04
CA THR A 113 -4.09 1.62 -6.95
C THR A 113 -3.51 1.69 -8.36
N GLU A 114 -4.35 2.01 -9.34
CA GLU A 114 -3.92 2.31 -10.70
C GLU A 114 -2.97 3.53 -10.74
N GLY A 115 -3.19 4.52 -9.87
CA GLY A 115 -2.30 5.68 -9.74
C GLY A 115 -0.87 5.26 -9.39
N ILE A 116 -0.71 4.38 -8.40
CA ILE A 116 0.61 3.85 -8.01
C ILE A 116 1.22 2.99 -9.09
N GLN A 117 0.41 2.17 -9.76
CA GLN A 117 0.87 1.40 -10.90
C GLN A 117 1.50 2.34 -11.95
N ARG A 118 0.83 3.44 -12.29
CA ARG A 118 1.35 4.43 -13.27
C ARG A 118 2.68 5.06 -12.84
N TRP A 119 2.85 5.36 -11.55
CA TRP A 119 4.14 5.85 -11.03
C TRP A 119 5.23 4.79 -11.11
N VAL A 120 4.93 3.54 -10.70
CA VAL A 120 5.88 2.41 -10.81
C VAL A 120 6.32 2.19 -12.25
N GLU A 121 5.39 2.24 -13.21
CA GLU A 121 5.69 2.11 -14.64
C GLU A 121 6.63 3.22 -15.14
N THR A 122 6.41 4.44 -14.68
CA THR A 122 7.21 5.60 -15.06
C THR A 122 8.64 5.46 -14.55
N VAL A 123 8.79 5.00 -13.31
CA VAL A 123 10.08 4.77 -12.66
C VAL A 123 10.81 3.56 -13.26
N ALA A 124 10.09 2.46 -13.52
CA ALA A 124 10.65 1.21 -14.05
C ALA A 124 11.21 1.34 -15.48
N ARG A 125 10.68 2.26 -16.31
CA ARG A 125 11.23 2.54 -17.66
C ARG A 125 12.69 2.95 -17.66
N ASN A 126 13.18 3.51 -16.56
CA ASN A 126 14.55 3.98 -16.42
C ASN A 126 15.50 2.89 -15.87
N ALA A 127 14.98 1.67 -15.66
CA ALA A 127 15.76 0.53 -15.19
C ALA A 127 16.67 -0.04 -16.27
N SER A 128 17.78 -0.62 -15.82
CA SER A 128 18.73 -1.33 -16.67
C SER A 128 18.41 -2.82 -16.81
N THR A 129 17.50 -3.33 -15.98
CA THR A 129 17.05 -4.73 -16.00
C THR A 129 15.65 -4.81 -16.62
N ASP A 130 15.37 -5.91 -17.31
CA ASP A 130 14.07 -6.12 -17.98
C ASP A 130 12.90 -6.17 -16.99
N ASN A 131 13.18 -6.54 -15.75
CA ASN A 131 12.24 -6.62 -14.64
C ASN A 131 12.79 -5.83 -13.44
N VAL A 132 11.89 -5.33 -12.60
CA VAL A 132 12.23 -4.49 -11.45
C VAL A 132 11.52 -5.00 -10.20
N TRP A 133 12.26 -5.26 -9.13
CA TRP A 133 11.66 -5.75 -7.88
C TRP A 133 10.72 -4.73 -7.25
N VAL A 134 9.60 -5.23 -6.74
CA VAL A 134 8.64 -4.51 -5.89
C VAL A 134 8.41 -5.31 -4.61
N GLY A 135 7.69 -4.74 -3.65
CA GLY A 135 7.49 -5.33 -2.31
C GLY A 135 6.57 -6.55 -2.25
N LEU A 136 6.28 -7.20 -3.37
CA LEU A 136 5.35 -8.31 -3.46
C LEU A 136 6.09 -9.62 -3.20
N ARG A 137 5.58 -10.44 -2.29
CA ARG A 137 6.20 -11.71 -1.91
C ARG A 137 5.16 -12.83 -1.86
N HIS A 138 5.56 -14.03 -2.25
CA HIS A 138 4.73 -15.23 -2.14
C HIS A 138 5.11 -16.01 -0.88
N THR A 139 4.13 -16.63 -0.22
CA THR A 139 4.40 -17.63 0.80
C THR A 139 4.04 -19.02 0.30
N CYS A 140 5.06 -19.82 0.02
CA CYS A 140 4.90 -21.18 -0.50
C CYS A 140 4.08 -22.08 0.43
N ALA A 141 4.32 -21.99 1.74
CA ALA A 141 3.64 -22.82 2.73
C ALA A 141 2.14 -22.46 2.93
N GLN A 142 1.70 -21.27 2.54
CA GLN A 142 0.29 -20.86 2.66
C GLN A 142 -0.39 -20.56 1.32
N GLY A 143 0.35 -20.56 0.21
CA GLY A 143 -0.18 -20.38 -1.13
C GLY A 143 -0.82 -19.01 -1.38
N PHE A 144 -0.20 -17.93 -0.91
CA PHE A 144 -0.73 -16.58 -1.17
C PHE A 144 0.37 -15.53 -1.37
N TRP A 145 -0.01 -14.44 -2.04
CA TRP A 145 0.79 -13.25 -2.28
C TRP A 145 0.46 -12.14 -1.28
N PHE A 146 1.46 -11.39 -0.83
CA PHE A 146 1.28 -10.26 0.08
C PHE A 146 2.32 -9.16 -0.16
N TRP A 147 1.95 -7.92 0.17
CA TRP A 147 2.89 -6.80 0.20
C TRP A 147 3.63 -6.78 1.53
N VAL A 148 4.95 -6.67 1.50
CA VAL A 148 5.79 -6.66 2.71
C VAL A 148 5.69 -5.37 3.53
N SER A 149 5.07 -4.34 2.97
CA SER A 149 4.60 -3.16 3.69
C SER A 149 3.41 -3.45 4.63
N GLY A 150 2.77 -4.61 4.50
CA GLY A 150 1.54 -4.98 5.23
C GLY A 150 0.25 -4.55 4.52
N SER A 151 0.35 -3.88 3.37
CA SER A 151 -0.82 -3.45 2.58
C SER A 151 -1.61 -4.64 2.02
N ALA A 152 -2.94 -4.51 2.00
CA ALA A 152 -3.83 -5.50 1.38
C ALA A 152 -3.69 -5.52 -0.15
N ILE A 153 -3.89 -6.70 -0.76
CA ILE A 153 -3.78 -6.90 -2.22
C ILE A 153 -5.10 -6.63 -2.95
N CYS A 154 -5.60 -5.40 -2.85
CA CYS A 154 -6.89 -5.03 -3.47
C CYS A 154 -6.81 -4.70 -4.96
N TYR A 155 -5.70 -4.09 -5.38
CA TYR A 155 -5.40 -3.84 -6.78
C TYR A 155 -4.49 -4.95 -7.31
N GLN A 156 -4.71 -5.40 -8.55
CA GLN A 156 -3.92 -6.44 -9.18
C GLN A 156 -3.66 -6.10 -10.65
N ASN A 157 -2.41 -6.26 -11.08
CA ASN A 157 -2.00 -6.07 -12.48
C ASN A 157 -1.05 -7.20 -12.94
N TRP A 158 -1.42 -8.44 -12.65
CA TRP A 158 -0.63 -9.62 -13.01
C TRP A 158 -0.56 -9.83 -14.53
N ALA A 159 0.60 -10.29 -15.01
CA ALA A 159 0.74 -10.78 -16.36
C ALA A 159 -0.03 -12.10 -16.52
N PRO A 160 -0.53 -12.44 -17.73
CA PRO A 160 -1.20 -13.71 -17.97
C PRO A 160 -0.37 -14.90 -17.47
N GLY A 161 -1.00 -15.79 -16.70
CA GLY A 161 -0.35 -16.98 -16.12
C GLY A 161 0.46 -16.73 -14.84
N ASN A 162 0.47 -15.51 -14.28
CA ASN A 162 1.10 -15.17 -13.01
C ASN A 162 0.04 -14.88 -11.93
N GLY A 163 0.42 -14.91 -10.65
CA GLY A 163 -0.45 -14.47 -9.55
C GLY A 163 -1.54 -15.47 -9.16
N THR A 164 -1.38 -16.74 -9.52
CA THR A 164 -2.38 -17.80 -9.34
C THR A 164 -2.56 -18.25 -7.89
N GLY A 165 -1.79 -17.70 -6.94
CA GLY A 165 -1.75 -18.11 -5.53
C GLY A 165 -1.01 -19.44 -5.31
N VAL A 166 -1.09 -20.37 -6.26
CA VAL A 166 -0.30 -21.61 -6.28
C VAL A 166 0.88 -21.43 -7.22
N GLU A 167 2.06 -21.22 -6.64
CA GLU A 167 3.32 -21.07 -7.36
C GLU A 167 4.21 -22.29 -7.13
N ASP A 168 5.01 -22.67 -8.14
CA ASP A 168 6.03 -23.72 -7.97
C ASP A 168 7.24 -23.17 -7.21
N CYS A 169 7.37 -23.61 -5.96
CA CYS A 169 8.46 -23.27 -5.05
C CYS A 169 9.54 -24.35 -4.94
N SER A 170 9.51 -25.39 -5.79
CA SER A 170 10.49 -26.49 -5.74
C SER A 170 11.93 -26.00 -5.86
N ASN A 171 12.13 -24.87 -6.55
CA ASN A 171 13.44 -24.26 -6.82
C ASN A 171 13.70 -22.98 -5.99
N GLY A 172 12.92 -22.75 -4.93
CA GLY A 172 13.12 -21.64 -3.99
C GLY A 172 11.93 -20.67 -3.88
N GLU A 173 12.11 -19.70 -2.98
CA GLU A 173 11.12 -18.65 -2.71
C GLU A 173 10.90 -17.73 -3.92
N ARG A 174 9.70 -17.16 -3.99
CA ARG A 174 9.27 -16.33 -5.12
C ARG A 174 8.80 -14.96 -4.68
N SER A 175 9.13 -13.97 -5.50
CA SER A 175 8.75 -12.57 -5.29
C SER A 175 8.30 -11.92 -6.60
N GLY A 176 7.54 -10.84 -6.46
CA GLY A 176 6.96 -10.11 -7.57
C GLY A 176 7.91 -9.06 -8.12
N ALA A 177 7.97 -8.99 -9.44
CA ALA A 177 8.63 -7.92 -10.18
C ALA A 177 7.67 -7.30 -11.19
N VAL A 178 7.93 -6.04 -11.56
CA VAL A 178 7.24 -5.38 -12.67
C VAL A 178 8.10 -5.50 -13.92
N GLN A 179 7.50 -5.92 -15.03
CA GLN A 179 8.16 -5.95 -16.32
C GLN A 179 8.33 -4.52 -16.86
N SER A 180 9.52 -4.14 -17.33
CA SER A 180 9.78 -2.82 -17.90
C SER A 180 8.94 -2.55 -19.17
N GLY A 181 8.68 -3.61 -19.96
CA GLY A 181 7.91 -3.55 -21.20
C GLY A 181 6.39 -3.59 -20.99
N SER A 182 5.84 -4.76 -20.63
CA SER A 182 4.39 -4.97 -20.46
C SER A 182 3.81 -4.26 -19.25
N LYS A 183 4.66 -3.86 -18.30
CA LYS A 183 4.30 -3.18 -17.04
C LYS A 183 3.49 -4.03 -16.06
N GLN A 184 3.28 -5.29 -16.38
CA GLN A 184 2.53 -6.22 -15.54
C GLN A 184 3.43 -6.89 -14.50
N TRP A 185 2.80 -7.41 -13.46
CA TRP A 185 3.49 -8.10 -12.37
C TRP A 185 3.76 -9.55 -12.77
N ILE A 186 4.96 -10.01 -12.49
CA ILE A 186 5.40 -11.38 -12.74
C ILE A 186 6.03 -11.99 -11.49
N SER A 187 5.95 -13.31 -11.41
CA SER A 187 6.51 -14.11 -10.32
C SER A 187 7.89 -14.61 -10.69
N LEU A 188 8.92 -14.22 -9.94
CA LEU A 188 10.32 -14.61 -10.18
C LEU A 188 10.95 -15.23 -8.94
N LEU A 189 11.98 -16.07 -9.15
CA LEU A 189 12.79 -16.63 -8.06
C LEU A 189 13.59 -15.51 -7.37
N GLU A 190 13.65 -15.53 -6.03
CA GLU A 190 14.33 -14.49 -5.23
C GLU A 190 15.85 -14.41 -5.49
N ASN A 191 16.46 -15.44 -6.10
CA ASN A 191 17.89 -15.50 -6.40
C ASN A 191 18.33 -14.61 -7.58
N GLN A 192 17.38 -14.06 -8.35
CA GLN A 192 17.69 -13.16 -9.44
C GLN A 192 18.10 -11.78 -8.92
N THR A 193 19.10 -11.16 -9.55
CA THR A 193 19.54 -9.81 -9.20
C THR A 193 18.94 -8.78 -10.14
N LEU A 194 18.04 -7.93 -9.66
CA LEU A 194 17.34 -6.93 -10.46
C LEU A 194 17.53 -5.52 -9.87
N ASN A 195 17.24 -4.50 -10.68
CA ASN A 195 16.93 -3.17 -10.14
C ASN A 195 15.64 -3.24 -9.32
N PHE A 196 15.41 -2.25 -8.45
CA PHE A 196 14.31 -2.30 -7.51
C PHE A 196 13.80 -0.90 -7.18
N ILE A 197 12.52 -0.81 -6.79
CA ILE A 197 11.87 0.47 -6.49
C ILE A 197 11.57 0.55 -5.01
N CYS A 198 12.12 1.57 -4.35
CA CYS A 198 11.80 1.90 -2.97
C CYS A 198 10.75 3.00 -2.92
N THR A 199 9.94 3.00 -1.87
CA THR A 199 9.16 4.18 -1.48
C THR A 199 9.99 5.06 -0.53
N THR A 200 9.87 6.38 -0.71
CA THR A 200 10.59 7.40 0.07
C THR A 200 9.65 8.31 0.87
N SER A 201 8.37 8.33 0.51
CA SER A 201 7.32 8.90 1.35
C SER A 201 6.86 7.82 2.31
N GLN A 202 7.03 8.06 3.61
CA GLN A 202 6.10 7.48 4.56
C GLN A 202 4.76 8.13 4.21
N SER A 203 3.75 7.35 3.83
CA SER A 203 2.42 7.73 4.29
C SER A 203 2.58 7.82 5.81
N GLU A 204 2.66 9.02 6.36
CA GLU A 204 2.94 9.25 7.78
C GLU A 204 1.78 8.69 8.62
N ILE A 205 1.77 7.37 8.77
CA ILE A 205 1.05 6.57 9.74
C ILE A 205 2.15 6.05 10.65
N ARG A 206 2.77 6.96 11.42
CA ARG A 206 3.33 6.56 12.71
C ARG A 206 2.16 6.33 13.66
N THR A 207 1.44 5.23 13.44
CA THR A 207 0.46 4.72 14.39
C THR A 207 0.82 3.27 14.68
N SER A 208 1.80 3.12 15.57
CA SER A 208 1.94 1.98 16.49
C SER A 208 2.14 0.54 15.96
N VAL A 209 2.30 0.28 14.66
CA VAL A 209 2.49 -1.12 14.18
C VAL A 209 3.96 -1.57 14.14
N ILE A 210 4.93 -0.65 14.20
CA ILE A 210 6.37 -0.98 14.09
C ILE A 210 6.89 -1.74 15.33
N PHE A 211 6.27 -1.63 16.51
CA PHE A 211 6.73 -2.36 17.69
C PHE A 211 6.49 -3.88 17.66
N ILE A 212 5.72 -4.42 16.71
CA ILE A 212 5.47 -5.88 16.65
C ILE A 212 6.47 -6.62 15.75
N LEU A 213 7.04 -5.97 14.73
CA LEU A 213 7.99 -6.62 13.81
C LEU A 213 9.45 -6.54 14.28
N ASP A 214 9.82 -5.53 15.08
CA ASP A 214 11.17 -5.42 15.67
C ASP A 214 11.44 -6.47 16.76
N LEU A 215 10.44 -7.25 17.19
CA LEU A 215 10.61 -8.34 18.15
C LEU A 215 11.10 -9.67 17.54
N CYS A 216 11.01 -9.86 16.21
CA CYS A 216 11.49 -11.09 15.55
C CYS A 216 12.79 -10.83 14.71
N SER A 217 13.47 -9.66 14.83
CA SER A 217 14.68 -9.30 14.06
C SER A 217 15.95 -8.97 14.88
N HIS A 218 15.88 -8.88 16.20
CA HIS A 218 17.09 -8.74 17.04
C HIS A 218 17.57 -10.11 17.53
N THR A 219 18.60 -10.61 16.87
CA THR A 219 19.47 -11.66 17.41
C THR A 219 20.35 -11.07 18.50
N GLU A 220 20.01 -11.31 19.77
CA GLU A 220 21.00 -11.36 20.85
C GLU A 220 21.21 -12.82 21.27
N PRO A 221 22.45 -13.27 21.49
CA PRO A 221 22.74 -14.64 21.87
C PRO A 221 22.45 -14.84 23.36
N VAL A 222 22.25 -16.09 23.76
CA VAL A 222 22.05 -16.58 25.13
C VAL A 222 20.60 -16.58 25.64
N LEU A 223 19.73 -17.38 25.03
CA LEU A 223 18.56 -17.92 25.74
C LEU A 223 18.36 -19.41 25.42
N ASN A 224 18.01 -20.15 26.48
CA ASN A 224 17.81 -21.59 26.60
C ASN A 224 16.98 -22.20 25.43
N PRO A 225 17.36 -23.36 24.87
CA PRO A 225 16.63 -24.03 23.78
C PRO A 225 15.13 -24.25 24.02
N ASP A 226 14.67 -24.36 25.27
CA ASP A 226 13.24 -24.51 25.58
C ASP A 226 12.43 -23.20 25.38
N PHE A 227 13.07 -22.02 25.47
CA PHE A 227 12.43 -20.74 25.23
C PHE A 227 12.30 -20.40 23.74
N LEU A 228 13.20 -20.93 22.89
CA LEU A 228 13.15 -20.73 21.44
C LEU A 228 11.89 -21.34 20.82
N PHE A 229 11.46 -22.50 21.32
CA PHE A 229 10.30 -23.22 20.82
C PHE A 229 8.98 -22.49 21.14
N LEU A 230 8.89 -21.89 22.33
CA LEU A 230 7.73 -21.09 22.74
C LEU A 230 7.65 -19.77 21.97
N PHE A 231 8.79 -19.11 21.71
CA PHE A 231 8.87 -17.90 20.90
C PHE A 231 8.46 -18.15 19.44
N PHE A 232 8.89 -19.28 18.86
CA PHE A 232 8.47 -19.71 17.52
C PHE A 232 6.96 -20.00 17.47
N GLN A 233 6.40 -20.69 18.48
CA GLN A 233 4.96 -20.96 18.56
C GLN A 233 4.13 -19.69 18.78
N ILE A 234 4.64 -18.68 19.48
CA ILE A 234 3.95 -17.40 19.70
C ILE A 234 4.05 -16.49 18.46
N CYS A 235 5.22 -16.41 17.79
CA CYS A 235 5.37 -15.69 16.51
C CYS A 235 4.46 -16.40 15.46
N GLU A 236 4.41 -17.75 15.36
CA GLU A 236 3.48 -18.49 14.47
C GLU A 236 1.97 -18.33 14.79
N ARG A 237 1.55 -18.40 16.05
CA ARG A 237 0.12 -18.28 16.42
C ARG A 237 -0.40 -16.86 16.21
N ARG A 238 0.41 -15.84 16.50
CA ARG A 238 0.08 -14.45 16.15
C ARG A 238 0.12 -14.22 14.65
N PHE A 239 1.04 -14.86 13.92
CA PHE A 239 1.07 -14.80 12.45
C PHE A 239 -0.17 -15.44 11.82
N ARG A 240 -0.66 -16.59 12.30
CA ARG A 240 -1.93 -17.19 11.84
C ARG A 240 -3.13 -16.29 12.13
N HIS A 241 -3.14 -15.58 13.26
CA HIS A 241 -4.21 -14.66 13.59
C HIS A 241 -4.17 -13.40 12.71
N ILE A 242 -2.98 -12.84 12.45
CA ILE A 242 -2.77 -11.75 11.49
C ILE A 242 -3.09 -12.18 10.05
N ILE A 243 -2.75 -13.42 9.64
CA ILE A 243 -3.11 -13.98 8.33
C ILE A 243 -4.62 -14.13 8.20
N ASN A 244 -5.32 -14.58 9.26
CA ASN A 244 -6.78 -14.61 9.23
C ASN A 244 -7.38 -13.20 9.18
N ILE A 245 -6.73 -12.21 9.80
CA ILE A 245 -7.11 -10.80 9.69
C ILE A 245 -6.86 -10.27 8.26
N LEU A 246 -5.72 -10.56 7.63
CA LEU A 246 -5.38 -10.19 6.26
C LEU A 246 -6.27 -10.90 5.22
N ARG A 247 -6.68 -12.15 5.50
CA ARG A 247 -7.72 -12.87 4.74
C ARG A 247 -9.12 -12.28 4.97
N SER A 248 -9.40 -11.72 6.15
CA SER A 248 -10.70 -11.11 6.50
C SER A 248 -10.82 -9.63 6.17
N THR A 249 -9.72 -8.92 5.90
CA THR A 249 -9.74 -7.61 5.23
C THR A 249 -10.11 -7.85 3.77
N SER A 250 -11.35 -8.30 3.58
CA SER A 250 -11.99 -8.43 2.29
C SER A 250 -11.95 -7.04 1.67
N CYS A 251 -11.14 -6.89 0.63
CA CYS A 251 -11.39 -5.84 -0.35
C CYS A 251 -12.85 -6.05 -0.78
N THR A 252 -13.74 -5.11 -0.44
CA THR A 252 -15.12 -5.16 -0.94
C THR A 252 -15.03 -5.20 -2.45
N ALA A 253 -15.49 -6.29 -3.05
CA ALA A 253 -15.61 -6.42 -4.49
C ALA A 253 -16.36 -5.20 -5.04
N GLN A 254 -15.74 -4.51 -6.00
CA GLN A 254 -16.39 -3.47 -6.79
C GLN A 254 -17.45 -4.07 -7.70
#